data_AF-A0A537QH06-F1
#
_entry.id   AF-A0A537QH06-F1
#
_cell.length_a   1.000
_cell.length_b   1.000
_cell.length_c   1.000
_cell.angle_alpha   90.00
_cell.angle_beta   90.00
_cell.angle_gamma   90.00
#
_symmetry.space_group_name_H-M   'P 1'
#
loop_
_entity.id
_entity.type
_entity.pdbx_description
1 polymer ?
#
loop_
_entity_poly.entity_id
_entity_poly.type
_entity_poly.pdbx_seq_one_letter_code
_entity_poly.pdbx_strand_id
1 'polypeptide(L)' 'MDERLKFVARLLDGEKMAGLCREFGISRKTGYKILTRYNEIGLEGLTDRSRRPYRHA' A
#
# COMPACT_ATOMS: atom_id res chain seq x y z
N MET A 1 -9.85 3.29 3.50
CA MET A 1 -8.86 3.08 4.58
C MET A 1 -8.73 1.60 4.94
N ASP A 2 -9.83 0.85 4.98
CA ASP A 2 -9.88 -0.55 5.45
C ASP A 2 -9.03 -1.56 4.67
N GLU A 3 -9.08 -1.57 3.33
CA GLU A 3 -8.40 -2.61 2.54
C GLU A 3 -6.87 -2.51 2.58
N ARG A 4 -6.31 -1.29 2.62
CA ARG A 4 -4.86 -1.11 2.72
C ARG A 4 -4.33 -1.56 4.08
N LEU A 5 -5.10 -1.34 5.14
CA LEU A 5 -4.74 -1.82 6.47
C LEU A 5 -4.75 -3.35 6.54
N LYS A 6 -5.80 -3.98 6.00
CA LYS A 6 -5.89 -5.45 5.89
C LYS A 6 -4.74 -6.03 5.07
N PHE A 7 -4.37 -5.37 3.97
CA PHE A 7 -3.22 -5.77 3.16
C PHE A 7 -1.91 -5.75 3.98
N VAL A 8 -1.64 -4.67 4.70
CA VAL A 8 -0.42 -4.57 5.53
C VAL A 8 -0.44 -5.60 6.67
N ALA A 9 -1.57 -5.79 7.35
CA ALA A 9 -1.68 -6.75 8.44
C ALA A 9 -1.31 -8.18 7.96
N ARG A 10 -1.94 -8.65 6.88
CA ARG A 10 -1.64 -9.98 6.31
C ARG A 10 -0.19 -10.12 5.83
N LEU A 11 0.38 -9.03 5.31
CA LEU A 11 1.78 -9.01 4.90
C LEU A 11 2.74 -9.11 6.11
N LEU A 12 2.39 -8.48 7.24
CA LEU A 12 3.12 -8.60 8.50
C LEU A 12 2.95 -9.98 9.16
N ASP A 13 1.80 -10.64 8.95
CA ASP A 13 1.55 -12.02 9.36
C ASP A 13 2.38 -13.05 8.55
N GLY A 14 3.18 -12.59 7.59
CA GLY A 14 4.14 -13.42 6.84
C GLY A 14 3.64 -13.91 5.48
N GLU A 15 2.49 -13.42 5.01
CA GLU A 15 2.01 -13.78 3.68
C GLU A 15 2.92 -13.25 2.55
N LYS A 16 2.96 -13.98 1.44
CA LYS A 16 3.83 -13.60 0.32
C LYS A 16 3.19 -12.51 -0.53
N MET A 17 3.98 -11.45 -0.79
CA MET A 17 3.61 -10.28 -1.59
C MET A 17 2.88 -10.64 -2.91
N ALA A 18 3.35 -11.65 -3.64
CA ALA A 18 2.78 -11.99 -4.95
C ALA A 18 1.34 -12.53 -4.88
N GLY A 19 1.06 -13.43 -3.94
CA GLY A 19 -0.29 -13.99 -3.73
C GLY A 19 -1.24 -12.92 -3.21
N LEU A 20 -0.79 -12.20 -2.18
CA LEU A 20 -1.56 -11.14 -1.55
C LEU A 20 -1.93 -10.02 -2.53
N CYS A 21 -0.99 -9.59 -3.40
CA CYS A 21 -1.30 -8.60 -4.43
C CYS A 21 -2.38 -9.07 -5.41
N ARG A 22 -2.40 -10.36 -5.78
CA ARG A 22 -3.43 -10.93 -6.66
C ARG A 22 -4.80 -10.96 -5.98
N GLU A 23 -4.84 -11.33 -4.69
CA GLU A 23 -6.07 -11.34 -3.90
C GLU A 23 -6.68 -9.94 -3.73
N PHE A 24 -5.82 -8.94 -3.46
CA PHE A 24 -6.25 -7.55 -3.30
C PHE A 24 -6.43 -6.80 -4.63
N GLY A 25 -6.26 -7.46 -5.78
CA GLY A 25 -6.43 -6.85 -7.10
C GLY A 25 -5.44 -5.72 -7.41
N ILE A 26 -4.27 -5.70 -6.76
CA ILE A 26 -3.25 -4.66 -6.95
C ILE A 26 -2.01 -5.21 -7.66
N SER A 27 -1.29 -4.32 -8.34
CA SER A 27 0.02 -4.69 -8.86
C SER A 27 1.03 -4.87 -7.72
N ARG A 28 2.03 -5.74 -7.92
CA ARG A 28 3.17 -5.89 -6.98
C ARG A 28 3.87 -4.55 -6.71
N LYS A 29 4.00 -3.69 -7.72
CA LYS A 29 4.56 -2.33 -7.57
C LYS A 29 3.75 -1.50 -6.58
N THR A 30 2.43 -1.60 -6.63
CA THR A 30 1.54 -0.95 -5.66
C THR A 30 1.72 -1.53 -4.26
N GLY A 31 1.80 -2.86 -4.14
CA GLY A 31 2.04 -3.56 -2.88
C GLY A 31 3.34 -3.13 -2.20
N TYR A 32 4.46 -3.11 -2.93
CA TYR A 32 5.73 -2.60 -2.39
C TYR A 32 5.64 -1.13 -1.98
N LYS A 33 5.00 -0.27 -2.77
CA LYS A 33 4.79 1.13 -2.40
C LYS A 33 3.97 1.28 -1.12
N ILE A 34 2.95 0.44 -0.91
CA ILE A 34 2.15 0.43 0.33
C ILE A 34 3.04 0.05 1.52
N LEU A 35 3.84 -1.02 1.39
CA LEU A 35 4.75 -1.47 2.45
C LEU A 35 5.80 -0.41 2.79
N THR A 36 6.46 0.18 1.79
CA THR A 36 7.46 1.25 2.02
C THR A 36 6.85 2.40 2.79
N ARG A 37 5.66 2.87 2.38
CA ARG A 37 4.96 3.98 3.07
C ARG A 37 4.58 3.63 4.50
N TYR A 38 4.15 2.39 4.73
CA TYR A 38 3.86 1.93 6.08
C TYR A 38 5.12 1.91 6.96
N ASN A 39 6.26 1.46 6.42
CA ASN A 39 7.52 1.45 7.16
C ASN A 39 8.06 2.87 7.44
N GLU A 40 7.80 3.83 6.57
CA GLU A 40 8.29 5.21 6.71
C GLU A 40 7.48 6.05 7.72
N ILE A 41 6.15 5.95 7.67
CA ILE A 41 5.23 6.88 8.38
C ILE A 41 4.03 6.16 9.02
N GLY A 42 4.06 4.82 9.08
CA GLY A 42 3.03 4.02 9.72
C GLY A 42 1.66 4.11 9.04
N LEU A 43 0.60 4.12 9.87
CA LEU A 43 -0.79 4.15 9.41
C LEU A 43 -1.12 5.38 8.56
N GLU A 44 -0.48 6.53 8.83
CA GLU A 44 -0.66 7.75 8.03
C GLU A 44 -0.24 7.55 6.57
N GLY A 45 0.75 6.68 6.33
CA GLY A 45 1.23 6.32 4.99
C GLY A 45 0.19 5.64 4.10
N LEU A 46 -0.87 5.08 4.70
CA LEU A 46 -1.95 4.33 4.02
C LEU A 46 -3.14 5.21 3.61
N THR A 47 -3.21 6.43 4.12
CA THR A 47 -4.24 7.41 3.74
C THR A 47 -4.22 7.70 2.23
N ASP A 48 -5.36 8.13 1.68
CA ASP A 48 -5.39 8.53 0.28
C ASP A 48 -4.59 9.83 0.09
N ARG A 49 -3.72 9.85 -0.90
CA ARG A 49 -2.94 11.03 -1.24
C ARG A 49 -3.43 11.55 -2.57
N SER A 50 -3.58 12.87 -2.66
CA SER A 50 -3.97 13.57 -3.88
C SER A 50 -3.16 13.04 -5.07
N ARG A 51 -3.88 12.54 -6.08
CA ARG A 51 -3.33 12.10 -7.37
C ARG A 51 -3.11 13.25 -8.34
N ARG A 52 -3.34 14.50 -7.91
CA ARG A 52 -3.21 15.67 -8.78
C ARG A 52 -1.73 15.84 -9.16
N PRO A 53 -1.40 15.81 -10.47
CA PRO A 53 -0.06 16.17 -10.92
C PRO A 53 0.26 17.58 -10.42
N TYR A 54 1.45 17.77 -9.84
CA TYR A 54 1.95 19.11 -9.56
C TYR A 54 2.20 19.79 -10.90
N ARG A 55 1.30 20.69 -11.30
CA ARG A 55 1.56 21.61 -12.42
C ARG A 55 2.49 22.69 -11.86
N HIS A 56 3.77 22.62 -12.20
CA HIS A 56 4.63 23.79 -12.14
C HIS A 56 4.17 24.72 -13.28
N ALA A 57 3.69 25.91 -12.93
CA ALA A 57 3.40 27.00 -13.85
C ALA A 57 4.56 27.99 -13.83
#